data_AF-A0A952HB66-F1
#
_entry.id   AF-A0A952HB66-F1
#
_cell.length_a   1.000
_cell.length_b   1.000
_cell.length_c   1.000
_cell.angle_alpha   90.00
_cell.angle_beta   90.00
_cell.angle_gamma   90.00
#
_symmetry.space_group_name_H-M   'P 1'
#
loop_
_entity.id
_entity.type
_entity.pdbx_description
1 polymer ?
#
loop_
_entity_poly.entity_id
_entity_poly.type
_entity_poly.pdbx_seq_one_letter_code
_entity_poly.pdbx_strand_id
1 'polypeptide(L)'
;MSPQEPLLDASRARRLPVTVSITRRVVGDRLPEVTHWVQAGVNLANTYEGFLGSGWVRAHADSEEWHMLYRFADADTLEAWEAS
;
A
#
# COMPACT_ATOMS: atom_id res chain seq x y z
N MET A 1 18.47 18.61 29.02
CA MET A 1 17.07 18.21 28.81
C MET A 1 16.91 18.06 27.31
N SER A 2 17.02 16.85 26.78
CA SER A 2 16.77 16.64 25.35
C SER A 2 15.30 16.96 25.08
N PRO A 3 14.96 17.78 24.08
CA PRO A 3 13.57 17.94 23.69
C PRO A 3 13.08 16.58 23.20
N GLN A 4 12.16 15.97 23.92
CA GLN A 4 11.37 14.89 23.33
C GLN A 4 10.41 15.58 22.37
N GLU A 5 10.65 15.44 21.06
CA GLU A 5 9.61 15.69 20.06
C GLU A 5 8.34 14.97 20.53
N PRO A 6 7.18 15.64 20.64
CA PRO A 6 5.95 14.92 20.90
C PRO A 6 5.72 14.07 19.65
N LEU A 7 6.01 12.76 19.77
CA LEU A 7 5.50 11.72 18.90
C LEU A 7 4.05 12.12 18.61
N LEU A 8 3.75 12.46 17.35
CA LEU A 8 2.45 12.98 16.91
C LEU A 8 1.32 12.38 17.75
N ASP A 9 0.46 13.21 18.34
CA ASP A 9 -0.73 12.73 19.05
C ASP A 9 -1.36 11.59 18.25
N ALA A 10 -1.52 10.42 18.85
CA ALA A 10 -2.00 9.22 18.17
C ALA A 10 -3.33 9.47 17.44
N SER A 11 -4.18 10.34 18.00
CA SER A 11 -5.44 10.76 17.35
C SER A 11 -5.18 11.51 16.05
N ARG A 12 -4.15 12.34 16.02
CA ARG A 12 -3.73 13.11 14.84
C ARG A 12 -3.00 12.22 13.84
N ALA A 13 -2.16 11.30 14.31
CA ALA A 13 -1.45 10.35 13.46
C ALA A 13 -2.43 9.46 12.67
N ARG A 14 -3.53 9.03 13.29
CA ARG A 14 -4.58 8.24 12.60
C ARG A 14 -5.25 8.98 11.45
N ARG A 15 -5.29 10.33 11.47
CA ARG A 15 -5.85 11.16 10.39
C ARG A 15 -4.85 11.47 9.27
N LEU A 16 -3.62 10.96 9.35
CA LEU A 16 -2.61 11.15 8.30
C LEU A 16 -2.73 10.03 7.27
N PRO A 17 -2.42 10.31 5.99
CA PRO A 17 -2.43 9.28 4.96
C PRO A 17 -1.51 8.11 5.28
N VAL A 18 -2.02 6.91 5.09
CA VAL A 18 -1.30 5.65 5.34
C VAL A 18 -0.88 5.05 4.01
N THR A 19 0.36 4.57 3.93
CA THR A 19 0.82 3.75 2.82
C THR A 19 1.13 2.35 3.30
N VAL A 20 0.48 1.37 2.69
CA VAL A 20 0.74 -0.05 2.88
C VAL A 20 1.68 -0.52 1.78
N SER A 21 2.74 -1.24 2.17
CA SER A 21 3.65 -1.89 1.24
C SER A 21 3.60 -3.39 1.45
N ILE A 22 3.33 -4.12 0.37
CA ILE A 22 3.18 -5.57 0.37
C ILE A 22 4.24 -6.14 -0.56
N THR A 23 5.14 -6.95 0.00
CA THR A 23 6.14 -7.65 -0.78
C THR A 23 5.57 -8.93 -1.40
N ARG A 24 5.90 -9.17 -2.66
CA ARG A 24 5.55 -10.36 -3.42
C ARG A 24 6.77 -10.86 -4.20
N ARG A 25 6.96 -12.18 -4.22
CA ARG A 25 7.91 -12.82 -5.12
C ARG A 25 7.16 -13.33 -6.36
N VAL A 26 7.67 -12.99 -7.53
CA VAL A 26 7.08 -13.34 -8.83
C VAL A 26 8.18 -13.94 -9.70
N VAL A 27 8.04 -15.22 -10.01
CA VAL A 27 8.94 -15.90 -10.97
C VAL A 27 8.74 -15.29 -12.35
N GLY A 28 9.83 -15.07 -13.08
CA GLY A 28 9.83 -14.22 -14.28
C GLY A 28 8.84 -14.62 -15.38
N ASP A 29 8.61 -15.91 -15.60
CA ASP A 29 7.67 -16.45 -16.58
C ASP A 29 6.18 -16.22 -16.22
N ARG A 30 5.90 -15.98 -14.93
CA ARG A 30 4.55 -15.68 -14.43
C ARG A 30 4.26 -14.17 -14.37
N LEU A 31 5.23 -13.31 -14.64
CA LEU A 31 5.10 -11.86 -14.47
C LEU A 31 3.90 -11.25 -15.23
N PRO A 32 3.63 -11.59 -16.50
CA PRO A 32 2.47 -11.03 -17.20
C PRO A 32 1.13 -11.38 -16.53
N GLU A 33 0.97 -12.64 -16.12
CA GLU A 33 -0.25 -13.12 -15.47
C GLU A 33 -0.43 -12.47 -14.09
N VAL A 34 0.63 -12.41 -13.30
CA VAL A 34 0.59 -11.75 -11.98
C VAL A 34 0.30 -10.27 -12.13
N THR A 35 0.89 -9.58 -13.11
CA THR A 35 0.62 -8.16 -13.36
C THR A 35 -0.85 -7.92 -13.70
N HIS A 36 -1.47 -8.80 -14.50
CA HIS A 36 -2.89 -8.71 -14.80
C HIS A 36 -3.76 -8.90 -13.55
N TRP A 37 -3.44 -9.91 -12.72
CA TRP A 37 -4.13 -10.14 -11.45
C TRP A 37 -3.96 -8.95 -10.48
N VAL A 38 -2.76 -8.38 -10.37
CA VAL A 38 -2.47 -7.18 -9.58
C VAL A 38 -3.32 -6.00 -10.06
N GLN A 39 -3.41 -5.77 -11.37
CA GLN A 39 -4.20 -4.68 -11.93
C GLN A 39 -5.70 -4.84 -11.62
N ALA A 40 -6.22 -6.07 -11.66
CA ALA A 40 -7.60 -6.33 -11.27
C ALA A 40 -7.84 -6.00 -9.77
N GLY A 41 -6.92 -6.40 -8.89
CA GLY A 41 -6.98 -6.04 -7.47
C GLY A 41 -6.89 -4.53 -7.22
N VAL A 42 -6.02 -3.82 -7.95
CA VAL A 42 -5.93 -2.36 -7.92
C VAL A 42 -7.23 -1.70 -8.38
N ASN A 43 -7.84 -2.19 -9.46
CA ASN A 43 -9.09 -1.64 -9.96
C ASN A 43 -10.23 -1.79 -8.96
N LEU A 44 -10.24 -2.88 -8.19
CA LEU A 44 -11.18 -3.06 -7.10
C LEU A 44 -10.87 -2.10 -5.93
N ALA A 45 -9.61 -1.98 -5.52
CA ALA A 45 -9.23 -1.07 -4.44
C ALA A 45 -9.55 0.41 -4.77
N ASN A 46 -9.42 0.81 -6.05
CA ASN A 46 -9.75 2.15 -6.53
C ASN A 46 -11.21 2.57 -6.28
N THR A 47 -12.13 1.63 -6.00
CA THR A 47 -13.54 1.96 -5.74
C THR A 47 -13.83 2.25 -4.27
N TYR A 48 -12.88 2.03 -3.36
CA TYR A 48 -13.08 2.25 -1.93
C TYR A 48 -12.91 3.73 -1.57
N GLU A 49 -13.75 4.19 -0.64
CA GLU A 49 -13.67 5.54 -0.11
C GLU A 49 -12.30 5.77 0.57
N GLY A 50 -11.72 6.95 0.33
CA GLY A 50 -10.42 7.31 0.90
C GLY A 50 -9.21 6.68 0.20
N PHE A 51 -9.41 5.86 -0.84
CA PHE A 51 -8.30 5.36 -1.66
C PHE A 51 -7.63 6.50 -2.45
N LEU A 52 -6.31 6.64 -2.30
CA LEU A 52 -5.53 7.73 -2.90
C LEU A 52 -4.61 7.28 -4.03
N GLY A 53 -4.39 5.99 -4.21
CA GLY A 53 -3.55 5.47 -5.27
C GLY A 53 -2.89 4.15 -4.95
N SER A 54 -2.32 3.53 -5.98
CA SER A 54 -1.51 2.32 -5.86
C SER A 54 -0.29 2.34 -6.77
N GLY A 55 0.64 1.44 -6.51
CA GLY A 55 1.79 1.18 -7.35
C GLY A 55 2.19 -0.29 -7.34
N TRP A 56 2.77 -0.75 -8.45
CA TRP A 56 3.38 -2.06 -8.57
C TRP A 56 4.81 -1.85 -9.09
N VAL A 57 5.79 -2.03 -8.21
CA VAL A 57 7.18 -1.65 -8.49
C VAL A 57 8.11 -2.81 -8.19
N ARG A 58 9.10 -3.03 -9.04
CA ARG A 58 10.14 -4.04 -8.82
C ARG A 58 11.14 -3.52 -7.78
N ALA A 59 11.58 -4.35 -6.83
CA ALA A 59 12.48 -3.94 -5.76
C ALA A 59 13.86 -3.47 -6.27
N HIS A 60 14.42 -4.16 -7.27
CA HIS A 60 15.59 -3.76 -8.05
C HIS A 60 15.56 -4.44 -9.43
N ALA A 61 16.40 -4.01 -10.38
CA ALA A 61 16.33 -4.39 -11.80
C ALA A 61 16.18 -5.92 -12.04
N ASP A 62 17.03 -6.73 -11.38
CA ASP A 62 17.06 -8.19 -11.56
C ASP A 62 16.28 -8.97 -10.49
N SER A 63 15.44 -8.29 -9.70
CA SER A 63 14.69 -8.94 -8.63
C SER A 63 13.47 -9.69 -9.15
N GLU A 64 13.22 -10.85 -8.55
CA GLU A 64 11.89 -11.47 -8.54
C GLU A 64 10.98 -10.86 -7.47
N GLU A 65 11.51 -9.94 -6.64
CA GLU A 65 10.75 -9.24 -5.62
C GLU A 65 10.11 -7.96 -6.14
N TRP A 66 8.86 -7.77 -5.76
CA TRP A 66 8.03 -6.64 -6.13
C TRP A 66 7.26 -6.11 -4.92
N HIS A 67 7.03 -4.81 -4.90
CA HIS A 67 6.18 -4.14 -3.93
C HIS A 67 4.88 -3.71 -4.58
N MET A 68 3.78 -4.15 -3.97
CA MET A 68 2.45 -3.61 -4.18
C MET A 68 2.22 -2.54 -3.12
N LEU A 69 1.99 -1.32 -3.58
CA LEU A 69 1.78 -0.15 -2.75
C LEU A 69 0.33 0.26 -2.82
N TYR A 70 -0.28 0.54 -1.67
CA TYR A 70 -1.61 1.14 -1.57
C TYR A 70 -1.53 2.36 -0.66
N ARG A 71 -2.28 3.42 -0.99
CA ARG A 71 -2.33 4.64 -0.17
C ARG A 71 -3.78 5.00 0.13
N PHE A 72 -4.03 5.30 1.40
CA PHE A 72 -5.33 5.67 1.94
C PHE A 72 -5.26 7.03 2.61
N ALA A 73 -6.40 7.70 2.72
CA ALA A 73 -6.52 9.04 3.31
C ALA A 73 -6.17 9.06 4.80
N ASP A 74 -6.46 7.98 5.51
CA ASP A 74 -6.26 7.83 6.95
C ASP A 74 -6.29 6.35 7.37
N ALA A 75 -6.14 6.08 8.68
CA ALA A 75 -6.17 4.74 9.23
C ALA A 75 -7.56 4.09 9.18
N ASP A 76 -8.63 4.87 9.29
CA ASP A 76 -10.01 4.33 9.33
C ASP A 76 -10.43 3.83 7.94
N THR A 77 -10.06 4.55 6.88
CA THR A 77 -10.28 4.14 5.48
C THR A 77 -9.46 2.90 5.09
N LEU A 78 -8.24 2.76 5.64
CA LEU A 78 -7.47 1.51 5.52
C LEU A 78 -8.18 0.34 6.21
N GLU A 79 -8.57 0.50 7.48
CA GLU A 79 -9.22 -0.57 8.27
C GLU A 79 -10.53 -1.03 7.60
N ALA A 80 -11.30 -0.12 7.00
CA ALA A 80 -12.51 -0.46 6.26
C ALA A 80 -12.24 -1.31 5.00
N TRP A 81 -11.15 -1.03 4.29
CA TRP A 81 -10.73 -1.83 3.13
C TRP A 81 -10.22 -3.21 3.55
N GLU A 82 -9.42 -3.31 4.61
CA GLU A 82 -8.89 -4.59 5.13
C GLU A 82 -9.99 -5.53 5.63
N ALA A 83 -11.14 -4.99 6.05
CA ALA A 83 -12.29 -5.75 6.54
C ALA A 83 -13.26 -6.24 5.44
N SER A 84 -12.97 -5.95 4.16
CA SER A 84 -13.86 -6.23 3.02
C SER A 84 -13.61 -7.55 2.29
#